data_AF-A0A0N7ML10-F1
#
_entry.id   AF-A0A0N7ML10-F1
#
_cell.length_a   1.000
_cell.length_b   1.000
_cell.length_c   1.000
_cell.angle_alpha   90.00
_cell.angle_beta   90.00
_cell.angle_gamma   90.00
#
_symmetry.space_group_name_H-M   'P 1'
#
loop_
_entity.id
_entity.type
_entity.pdbx_description
1 polymer ?
#
loop_
_entity_poly.entity_id
_entity_poly.type
_entity_poly.pdbx_seq_one_letter_code
_entity_poly.pdbx_strand_id
1 'polypeptide(L)'
;MLCLLMANSRNGFMNAIPRDLLRQFLDSFTDITVVPVRLTPALFGYYNAIAKDPEYSQLALEKCNYVLANLNEHSPEIVTRCSRLREVLMAAKERDATGNLIVEHINLEDVSDMPFLSRDQHMANLIIEEIDVADYIEEPPSQ
;
A
#
# COMPACT_ATOMS: atom_id res chain seq x y z
N MET A 1 -11.96 -17.51 -26.01
CA MET A 1 -10.82 -18.46 -26.01
C MET A 1 -9.99 -18.20 -24.76
N LEU A 2 -10.49 -18.64 -23.60
CA LEU A 2 -10.02 -18.17 -22.27
C LEU A 2 -9.91 -19.33 -21.26
N CYS A 3 -9.54 -20.52 -21.75
CA CYS A 3 -9.24 -21.67 -20.92
C CYS A 3 -8.03 -22.39 -21.50
N LEU A 4 -6.83 -22.03 -21.07
CA LEU A 4 -5.65 -22.89 -21.07
C LEU A 4 -4.51 -22.10 -20.45
N LEU A 5 -4.21 -22.41 -19.19
CA LEU A 5 -2.86 -22.51 -18.60
C LEU A 5 -3.00 -22.66 -17.08
N MET A 6 -3.65 -23.74 -16.66
CA MET A 6 -3.33 -24.38 -15.38
C MET A 6 -2.71 -25.74 -15.71
N ALA A 7 -1.37 -25.83 -15.65
CA ALA A 7 -0.63 -27.00 -15.18
C ALA A 7 0.88 -26.80 -15.40
N ASN A 8 1.63 -27.16 -14.34
CA ASN A 8 3.07 -27.46 -14.30
C ASN A 8 4.06 -26.29 -14.40
N SER A 9 4.61 -25.88 -13.24
CA SER A 9 5.94 -26.37 -12.84
C SER A 9 6.26 -25.95 -11.40
N ARG A 10 6.58 -26.94 -10.55
CA ARG A 10 7.23 -26.76 -9.25
C ARG A 10 8.72 -26.49 -9.51
N ASN A 11 9.20 -25.27 -9.22
CA ASN A 11 10.58 -24.98 -8.79
C ASN A 11 10.78 -23.48 -8.54
N GLY A 12 11.00 -23.09 -7.28
CA GLY A 12 12.03 -22.11 -6.87
C GLY A 12 12.04 -20.65 -7.37
N PHE A 13 11.11 -20.19 -8.20
CA PHE A 13 11.01 -18.77 -8.55
C PHE A 13 9.79 -18.18 -7.84
N MET A 14 9.98 -17.14 -7.00
CA MET A 14 8.89 -16.21 -6.75
C MET A 14 8.38 -15.78 -8.12
N ASN A 15 7.17 -16.19 -8.49
CA ASN A 15 6.55 -15.88 -9.77
C ASN A 15 6.34 -14.35 -9.83
N ALA A 16 7.37 -13.63 -10.24
CA ALA A 16 7.28 -12.22 -10.52
C ALA A 16 6.25 -12.06 -11.65
N ILE A 17 5.29 -11.17 -11.43
CA ILE A 17 4.24 -10.90 -12.41
C ILE A 17 4.95 -10.35 -13.67
N PRO A 18 4.70 -10.91 -14.87
CA PRO A 18 5.33 -10.43 -16.09
C PRO A 18 5.07 -8.94 -16.30
N ARG A 19 6.10 -8.20 -16.74
CA ARG A 19 6.03 -6.75 -16.92
C ARG A 19 4.90 -6.32 -17.87
N ASP A 20 4.69 -7.06 -18.94
CA ASP A 20 3.61 -6.82 -19.90
C ASP A 20 2.21 -6.95 -19.26
N LEU A 21 2.07 -7.90 -18.33
CA LEU A 21 0.82 -8.11 -17.60
C LEU A 21 0.56 -6.97 -16.60
N LEU A 22 1.61 -6.42 -15.97
CA LEU A 22 1.50 -5.22 -15.12
C LEU A 22 1.07 -3.99 -15.92
N ARG A 23 1.61 -3.82 -17.12
CA ARG A 23 1.19 -2.74 -18.02
C ARG A 23 -0.28 -2.87 -18.42
N GLN A 24 -0.67 -4.05 -18.89
CA GLN A 24 -2.06 -4.31 -19.28
C GLN A 24 -3.03 -4.12 -18.11
N PHE A 25 -2.59 -4.53 -16.90
CA PHE A 25 -3.33 -4.26 -15.69
C PHE A 25 -3.48 -2.75 -15.44
N LEU A 26 -2.41 -1.96 -15.50
CA LEU A 26 -2.47 -0.50 -15.30
C LEU A 26 -3.37 0.21 -16.31
N ASP A 27 -3.37 -0.23 -17.56
CA ASP A 27 -4.22 0.34 -18.61
C ASP A 27 -5.71 0.12 -18.27
N SER A 28 -6.06 -1.10 -17.84
CA SER A 28 -7.44 -1.54 -17.56
C SER A 28 -7.90 -1.39 -16.10
N PHE A 29 -7.02 -0.98 -15.20
CA PHE A 29 -7.24 -1.00 -13.74
C PHE A 29 -8.45 -0.17 -13.27
N THR A 30 -8.71 0.93 -13.96
CA THR A 30 -9.84 1.84 -13.72
C THR A 30 -11.12 1.40 -14.41
N ASP A 31 -11.09 0.33 -15.20
CA ASP A 31 -12.26 -0.24 -15.88
C ASP A 31 -12.88 -1.36 -15.03
N ILE A 32 -14.07 -1.08 -14.47
CA ILE A 32 -14.80 -2.01 -13.62
C ILE A 32 -15.32 -3.22 -14.40
N THR A 33 -15.52 -3.08 -15.72
CA THR A 33 -16.00 -4.17 -16.58
C THR A 33 -14.90 -5.21 -16.81
N VAL A 34 -13.64 -4.75 -16.86
CA VAL A 34 -12.46 -5.60 -17.07
C VAL A 34 -11.95 -6.17 -15.75
N VAL A 35 -11.94 -5.37 -14.69
CA VAL A 35 -11.54 -5.80 -13.35
C VAL A 35 -12.75 -5.72 -12.42
N PRO A 36 -13.52 -6.80 -12.21
CA PRO A 36 -14.66 -6.80 -11.30
C PRO A 36 -14.25 -6.61 -9.83
N VAL A 37 -15.14 -6.03 -9.03
CA VAL A 37 -14.93 -5.80 -7.59
C VAL A 37 -14.61 -7.09 -6.83
N ARG A 38 -15.15 -8.23 -7.28
CA ARG A 38 -14.89 -9.55 -6.67
C ARG A 38 -13.42 -9.96 -6.71
N LEU A 39 -12.63 -9.40 -7.63
CA LEU A 39 -11.20 -9.67 -7.75
C LEU A 39 -10.32 -8.76 -6.87
N THR A 40 -10.92 -7.86 -6.09
CA THR A 40 -10.19 -6.90 -5.22
C THR A 40 -9.11 -7.56 -4.34
N PRO A 41 -9.34 -8.73 -3.70
CA PRO A 41 -8.29 -9.39 -2.91
C PRO A 41 -7.07 -9.81 -3.74
N ALA A 42 -7.28 -10.20 -5.00
CA ALA A 42 -6.20 -10.62 -5.89
C ALA A 42 -5.38 -9.42 -6.44
N LEU A 43 -5.90 -8.19 -6.35
CA LEU A 43 -5.22 -6.99 -6.86
C LEU A 43 -3.99 -6.61 -6.03
N PHE A 44 -3.93 -7.02 -4.77
CA PHE A 44 -2.82 -6.67 -3.89
C PHE A 44 -1.47 -7.19 -4.40
N GLY A 45 -1.45 -8.36 -5.04
CA GLY A 45 -0.26 -8.89 -5.69
C GLY A 45 0.25 -7.98 -6.82
N TYR A 46 -0.66 -7.44 -7.63
CA TYR A 46 -0.35 -6.49 -8.69
C TYR A 46 0.14 -5.16 -8.13
N TYR A 47 -0.49 -4.65 -7.06
CA TYR A 47 -0.08 -3.39 -6.43
C TYR A 47 1.35 -3.45 -5.91
N ASN A 48 1.70 -4.54 -5.22
CA ASN A 48 3.06 -4.74 -4.73
C ASN A 48 4.08 -4.89 -5.85
N ALA A 49 3.70 -5.50 -6.97
CA ALA A 49 4.58 -5.63 -8.13
C ALA A 49 4.80 -4.27 -8.84
N ILE A 50 3.74 -3.47 -8.97
CA ILE A 50 3.81 -2.10 -9.51
C ILE A 50 4.68 -1.21 -8.63
N ALA A 51 4.52 -1.30 -7.30
CA ALA A 51 5.26 -0.47 -6.35
C ALA A 51 6.78 -0.71 -6.41
N LYS A 52 7.21 -1.89 -6.86
CA LYS A 52 8.63 -2.26 -7.02
C LYS A 52 9.24 -1.79 -8.35
N ASP A 53 8.43 -1.49 -9.36
CA ASP A 53 8.90 -0.98 -10.66
C ASP A 53 8.77 0.56 -10.66
N PRO A 54 9.88 1.33 -10.70
CA PRO A 54 9.83 2.79 -10.61
C PRO A 54 8.99 3.46 -11.72
N GLU A 55 9.03 2.91 -12.94
CA GLU A 55 8.31 3.46 -14.09
C GLU A 55 6.80 3.26 -13.90
N TYR A 56 6.39 2.06 -13.51
CA TYR A 56 4.99 1.73 -13.28
C TYR A 56 4.43 2.33 -11.99
N SER A 57 5.26 2.46 -10.96
CA SER A 57 4.93 3.17 -9.73
C SER A 57 4.57 4.63 -10.01
N GLN A 58 5.39 5.32 -10.80
CA GLN A 58 5.11 6.70 -11.18
C GLN A 58 3.83 6.82 -12.01
N LEU A 59 3.67 5.98 -13.04
CA LEU A 59 2.48 5.99 -13.90
C LEU A 59 1.20 5.71 -13.09
N ALA A 60 1.25 4.73 -12.19
CA ALA A 60 0.15 4.40 -11.30
C ALA A 60 -0.19 5.58 -10.37
N LEU A 61 0.82 6.25 -9.82
CA LEU A 61 0.64 7.39 -8.95
C LEU A 61 -0.06 8.55 -9.67
N GLU A 62 0.38 8.90 -10.87
CA GLU A 62 -0.23 9.94 -11.69
C GLU A 62 -1.69 9.62 -11.99
N LYS A 63 -1.97 8.37 -12.39
CA LYS A 63 -3.34 7.90 -12.68
C LYS A 63 -4.23 7.95 -11.43
N CYS A 64 -3.73 7.47 -10.29
CA CYS A 64 -4.48 7.51 -9.02
C CYS A 64 -4.70 8.94 -8.52
N ASN A 65 -3.72 9.83 -8.65
CA ASN A 65 -3.87 11.23 -8.27
C ASN A 65 -4.92 11.94 -9.12
N TYR A 66 -4.97 11.67 -10.42
CA TYR A 66 -6.03 12.20 -11.29
C TYR A 66 -7.42 11.74 -10.83
N VAL A 67 -7.59 10.44 -10.55
CA VAL A 67 -8.86 9.90 -10.06
C VAL A 67 -9.26 10.52 -8.71
N LEU A 68 -8.30 10.64 -7.79
CA LEU A 68 -8.55 11.16 -6.45
C LEU A 68 -8.78 12.68 -6.42
N ALA A 69 -8.30 13.42 -7.43
CA ALA A 69 -8.61 14.83 -7.63
C ALA A 69 -10.01 15.04 -8.23
N ASN A 70 -10.48 14.10 -9.06
CA ASN A 70 -11.75 14.19 -9.80
C ASN A 70 -12.78 13.18 -9.29
N LEU A 71 -12.99 13.13 -7.97
CA LEU A 71 -13.83 12.12 -7.31
C LEU A 71 -15.25 12.00 -7.90
N ASN A 72 -15.83 13.11 -8.33
CA ASN A 72 -17.19 13.16 -8.87
C ASN A 72 -17.32 12.54 -10.28
N GLU A 73 -16.21 12.34 -10.99
CA GLU A 73 -16.16 11.77 -12.34
C GLU A 73 -16.00 10.25 -12.34
N HIS A 74 -15.84 9.65 -11.15
CA HIS A 74 -15.50 8.24 -10.99
C HIS A 74 -16.43 7.54 -10.01
N SER A 75 -16.66 6.25 -10.23
CA SER A 75 -17.41 5.42 -9.29
C SER A 75 -16.67 5.31 -7.94
N PRO A 76 -17.38 5.13 -6.82
CA PRO A 76 -16.77 4.88 -5.50
C PRO A 76 -15.78 3.71 -5.48
N GLU A 77 -16.01 2.67 -6.30
CA GLU A 77 -15.15 1.50 -6.42
C GLU A 77 -13.78 1.85 -7.01
N ILE A 78 -13.77 2.62 -8.11
CA ILE A 78 -12.53 3.12 -8.74
C ILE A 78 -11.76 4.02 -7.77
N VAL A 79 -12.46 4.93 -7.08
CA VAL A 79 -11.85 5.79 -6.05
C VAL A 79 -11.20 4.95 -4.94
N THR A 80 -11.91 3.94 -4.43
CA THR A 80 -11.39 3.04 -3.38
C THR A 80 -10.15 2.28 -3.85
N ARG A 81 -10.14 1.80 -5.11
CA ARG A 81 -8.97 1.13 -5.69
C ARG A 81 -7.77 2.06 -5.79
N CYS A 82 -7.98 3.28 -6.30
CA CYS A 82 -6.93 4.28 -6.41
C CYS A 82 -6.37 4.70 -5.04
N SER A 83 -7.22 4.82 -4.02
CA SER A 83 -6.78 5.06 -2.63
C SER A 83 -5.84 3.96 -2.15
N ARG A 84 -6.28 2.70 -2.25
CA ARG A 84 -5.49 1.54 -1.81
C ARG A 84 -4.17 1.39 -2.57
N LEU A 85 -4.19 1.56 -3.89
CA LEU A 85 -2.97 1.51 -4.69
C LEU A 85 -2.02 2.64 -4.27
N ARG A 86 -2.51 3.87 -4.12
CA ARG A 86 -1.69 5.00 -3.66
C ARG A 86 -1.06 4.75 -2.28
N GLU A 87 -1.80 4.18 -1.33
CA GLU A 87 -1.27 3.78 -0.03
C GLU A 87 -0.10 2.80 -0.16
N VAL A 88 -0.23 1.77 -1.00
CA VAL A 88 0.84 0.81 -1.27
C VAL A 88 2.07 1.49 -1.89
N LEU A 89 1.87 2.40 -2.84
CA LEU A 89 2.96 3.14 -3.50
C LEU A 89 3.70 4.05 -2.52
N MET A 90 2.99 4.75 -1.65
CA MET A 90 3.59 5.61 -0.62
C MET A 90 4.34 4.78 0.42
N ALA A 91 3.76 3.68 0.91
CA ALA A 91 4.40 2.79 1.86
C ALA A 91 5.66 2.10 1.29
N ALA A 92 5.72 1.84 -0.03
CA ALA A 92 6.92 1.34 -0.67
C ALA A 92 8.01 2.41 -0.73
N LYS A 93 7.65 3.63 -1.13
CA LYS A 93 8.57 4.78 -1.14
C LYS A 93 9.13 5.10 0.25
N GLU A 94 8.29 5.05 1.28
CA GLU A 94 8.71 5.27 2.67
C GLU A 94 9.65 4.16 3.17
N ARG A 95 9.41 2.90 2.80
CA ARG A 95 10.32 1.78 3.11
C ARG A 95 11.68 1.95 2.47
N ASP A 96 11.72 2.34 1.20
CA ASP A 96 12.98 2.61 0.50
C ASP A 96 13.72 3.81 1.10
N ALA A 97 12.99 4.83 1.56
CA ALA A 97 13.56 6.01 2.20
C ALA A 97 14.04 5.76 3.65
N THR A 98 13.39 4.86 4.39
CA THR A 98 13.73 4.55 5.79
C THR A 98 14.74 3.43 5.93
N GLY A 99 14.99 2.64 4.88
CA GLY A 99 16.14 1.74 4.70
C GLY A 99 16.33 0.61 5.71
N ASN A 100 15.72 0.65 6.90
CA ASN A 100 16.01 -0.23 8.05
C ASN A 100 14.87 -0.29 9.09
N LEU A 101 13.66 0.18 8.78
CA LEU A 101 12.51 0.02 9.68
C LEU A 101 11.81 -1.30 9.38
N ILE A 102 12.01 -2.29 10.26
CA ILE A 102 11.20 -3.52 10.31
C ILE A 102 9.80 -3.09 10.76
N VAL A 103 8.92 -2.82 9.81
CA VAL A 103 7.48 -2.66 10.10
C VAL A 103 6.88 -4.06 10.07
N GLU A 104 6.79 -4.68 11.25
CA GLU A 104 6.07 -5.93 11.43
C GLU A 104 4.62 -5.75 10.99
N HIS A 105 4.17 -6.54 10.00
CA HIS A 105 2.76 -6.65 9.69
C HIS A 105 2.07 -7.32 10.88
N ILE A 106 1.41 -6.53 11.73
CA ILE A 106 0.52 -7.06 12.75
C ILE A 106 -0.72 -7.58 12.01
N ASN A 107 -0.76 -8.89 11.82
CA ASN A 107 -1.89 -9.59 11.23
C ASN A 107 -3.01 -9.66 12.29
N LEU A 108 -3.95 -8.71 12.24
CA LEU A 108 -5.05 -8.63 13.21
C LEU A 108 -6.17 -9.66 12.97
N GLU A 109 -6.05 -10.49 11.93
CA GLU A 109 -7.10 -11.44 11.56
C GLU A 109 -7.15 -12.70 12.43
N ASP A 110 -6.20 -12.91 13.35
CA ASP A 110 -6.13 -14.12 14.17
C ASP A 110 -5.96 -13.85 15.68
N VAL A 111 -6.63 -12.80 16.18
CA VAL A 111 -6.77 -12.58 17.63
C VAL A 111 -8.15 -13.05 18.08
N SER A 112 -8.37 -14.36 18.05
CA SER A 112 -9.57 -15.01 18.60
C SER A 112 -9.53 -15.18 20.13
N ASP A 113 -8.46 -14.75 20.81
CA ASP A 113 -8.29 -14.96 22.25
C ASP A 113 -7.82 -13.68 22.96
N MET A 114 -8.65 -12.64 22.99
CA MET A 114 -8.56 -11.62 24.05
C MET A 114 -9.93 -11.42 24.70
N PRO A 115 -10.02 -11.53 26.04
CA PRO A 115 -11.24 -11.22 26.76
C PRO A 115 -11.52 -9.72 26.62
N PHE A 116 -12.77 -9.35 26.36
CA PHE A 116 -13.23 -7.98 26.22
C PHE A 116 -12.61 -7.05 27.27
N LEU A 117 -11.66 -6.21 26.84
CA LEU A 117 -11.07 -5.15 27.67
C LEU A 117 -12.05 -3.97 27.68
N SER A 118 -12.48 -3.57 28.88
CA SER A 118 -13.37 -2.43 29.06
C SER A 118 -12.66 -1.13 28.64
N ARG A 119 -13.47 -0.09 28.40
CA ARG A 119 -13.04 1.24 27.91
C ARG A 119 -11.94 1.89 28.76
N ASP A 120 -11.76 1.45 30.00
CA ASP A 120 -10.80 1.99 30.96
C ASP A 120 -9.38 1.42 30.79
N GLN A 121 -9.18 0.36 30.00
CA GLN A 121 -7.87 -0.31 29.86
C GLN A 121 -7.03 0.16 28.67
N HIS A 122 -7.58 1.01 27.80
CA HIS A 122 -6.88 1.53 26.61
C HIS A 122 -5.74 2.52 26.89
N MET A 123 -5.60 2.99 28.13
CA MET A 123 -4.62 4.01 28.53
C MET A 123 -3.37 3.44 29.20
N ALA A 124 -3.30 2.13 29.50
CA ALA A 124 -2.27 1.58 30.38
C ALA A 124 -0.89 1.35 29.71
N ASN A 125 -0.82 1.41 28.38
CA ASN A 125 0.42 1.14 27.62
C ASN A 125 0.97 2.36 26.85
N LEU A 126 0.51 3.57 27.18
CA LEU A 126 1.12 4.79 26.66
C LEU A 126 2.33 5.14 27.54
N ILE A 127 3.53 4.85 27.05
CA ILE A 127 4.75 5.50 27.55
C ILE A 127 4.84 6.84 26.80
N ILE A 128 4.46 7.92 27.50
CA ILE A 128 4.63 9.28 27.01
C ILE A 128 6.01 9.75 27.50
N GLU A 129 6.96 9.88 26.59
CA GLU A 129 8.21 10.58 26.86
C GLU A 129 8.03 12.05 26.45
N GLU A 130 8.09 12.96 27.43
CA GLU A 130 8.16 14.41 27.18
C GLU A 130 9.60 14.74 26.75
N ILE A 131 9.77 15.15 25.50
CA ILE A 131 11.05 15.70 25.00
C ILE A 131 11.01 17.21 25.25
N ASP A 132 11.78 17.67 26.24
CA ASP A 132 12.01 19.10 26.48
C ASP A 132 12.90 19.65 25.35
N VAL A 133 12.32 20.37 24.39
CA VAL A 133 13.05 20.98 23.26
C VAL A 133 13.58 22.34 23.70
N ALA A 134 14.44 22.35 24.71
CA ALA A 134 14.97 23.58 25.28
C ALA A 134 16.51 23.53 25.41
N ASP A 135 17.23 23.12 24.36
CA ASP A 135 18.71 23.25 24.34
C ASP A 135 19.38 23.18 22.94
N TYR A 136 18.68 23.54 21.85
CA TYR A 136 19.29 23.61 20.50
C TYR A 136 19.08 24.96 19.80
N ILE A 137 19.24 26.06 20.54
CA ILE A 137 19.56 27.35 19.92
C ILE A 137 20.94 27.74 20.45
N GLU A 138 21.99 27.26 19.78
CA GLU A 138 23.29 27.91 19.87
C GLU A 138 23.11 29.36 19.40
N GLU A 139 23.18 30.31 20.32
CA GLU A 139 23.28 31.71 19.99
C GLU A 139 24.53 31.93 19.11
N PRO A 140 24.42 32.59 17.95
CA PRO A 140 25.60 32.95 17.18
C PRO A 140 26.44 33.96 18.00
N PRO A 141 27.78 33.85 18.00
CA PRO A 141 28.61 34.78 18.75
C PRO A 141 28.41 36.20 18.24
N SER A 142 27.91 37.06 19.13
CA SER A 142 27.90 38.51 18.97
C SER A 142 29.34 39.02 18.92
N GLN A 143 29.65 39.83 17.90
CA GLN A 143 30.83 40.69 17.87
C GLN A 143 30.67 41.86 18.83
#